data_AF-A0A524JDT3-F1
#
_entry.id   AF-A0A524JDT3-F1
#
_cell.length_a   1.000
_cell.length_b   1.000
_cell.length_c   1.000
_cell.angle_alpha   90.00
_cell.angle_beta   90.00
_cell.angle_gamma   90.00
#
_symmetry.space_group_name_H-M   'P 1'
#
loop_
_entity.id
_entity.type
_entity.pdbx_description
1 polymer ?
#
loop_
_entity_poly.entity_id
_entity_poly.type
_entity_poly.pdbx_seq_one_letter_code
_entity_poly.pdbx_strand_id
1 'polypeptide(L)' 'MDKQPEPDFLAIGRVLRPHGVLGEIRVEMLADAPDRWVGIKTVFLGSQHHQLEIVSFRQHMKV' A
#
# COMPACT_ATOMS: atom_id res chain seq x y z
N MET A 1 -5.97 24.24 18.72
CA MET A 1 -5.68 23.58 17.45
C MET A 1 -6.64 22.42 17.34
N ASP A 2 -7.65 22.55 16.48
CA ASP A 2 -8.65 21.50 16.28
C ASP A 2 -7.97 20.25 15.73
N LYS A 3 -7.94 19.19 16.54
CA LYS A 3 -7.40 17.90 16.11
C LYS A 3 -8.43 17.30 15.16
N GLN A 4 -8.03 17.08 13.91
CA GLN A 4 -8.87 16.34 12.97
C GLN A 4 -9.16 14.95 13.56
N PRO A 5 -10.38 14.42 13.40
CA PRO A 5 -10.68 13.06 13.84
C PRO A 5 -9.74 12.07 13.13
N GLU A 6 -9.33 11.03 13.85
CA GLU A 6 -8.47 10.00 13.29
C GLU A 6 -9.22 9.23 12.19
N PRO A 7 -8.61 9.01 11.01
CA PRO A 7 -9.31 8.34 9.92
C PRO A 7 -9.37 6.82 10.15
N ASP A 8 -10.46 6.20 9.71
CA ASP A 8 -10.62 4.74 9.76
C ASP A 8 -9.59 4.00 8.87
N PHE A 9 -9.13 4.67 7.81
CA PHE A 9 -8.15 4.13 6.86
C PHE A 9 -7.05 5.15 6.57
N LEU A 10 -5.81 4.66 6.50
CA LEU A 10 -4.65 5.44 6.11
C LEU A 10 -4.09 4.92 4.78
N ALA A 11 -3.94 5.81 3.80
CA ALA A 11 -3.28 5.47 2.54
C ALA A 11 -1.77 5.26 2.80
N ILE A 12 -1.31 4.01 2.68
CA ILE A 12 0.10 3.66 2.88
C ILE A 12 0.92 3.68 1.59
N GLY A 13 0.27 3.58 0.43
CA GLY A 13 0.92 3.54 -0.88
C GLY A 13 0.01 3.92 -2.03
N ARG A 14 0.61 4.19 -3.19
CA ARG A 14 -0.08 4.60 -4.43
C ARG A 14 0.25 3.66 -5.57
N VAL A 15 -0.77 3.08 -6.21
CA VAL A 15 -0.58 2.25 -7.40
C VAL A 15 -0.03 3.12 -8.54
N LEU A 16 1.11 2.72 -9.10
CA LEU A 16 1.75 3.43 -10.20
C LEU A 16 1.38 2.82 -11.55
N ARG A 17 1.52 1.49 -11.69
CA ARG A 17 1.30 0.76 -12.93
C ARG A 17 1.23 -0.75 -12.71
N PRO A 18 0.63 -1.51 -13.64
CA PRO A 18 0.78 -2.97 -13.69
C PRO A 18 2.25 -3.38 -13.77
N HIS A 19 2.54 -4.58 -13.26
CA HIS A 19 3.86 -5.20 -13.30
C HIS A 19 3.75 -6.69 -13.63
N GLY A 20 4.68 -7.18 -14.46
CA GLY A 20 4.67 -8.58 -14.90
C GLY A 20 3.43 -8.97 -15.70
N VAL A 21 3.28 -10.28 -15.91
CA VAL A 21 2.13 -10.89 -16.60
C VAL A 21 1.17 -11.59 -15.64
N LEU A 22 1.57 -11.71 -14.37
CA LEU A 22 0.82 -12.44 -13.33
C LEU A 22 -0.09 -11.52 -12.49
N GLY A 23 -0.32 -10.28 -12.93
CA GLY A 23 -1.17 -9.32 -12.23
C GLY A 23 -0.50 -8.61 -11.06
N GLU A 24 0.83 -8.62 -11.00
CA GLU A 24 1.56 -7.84 -10.00
C GLU A 24 1.41 -6.34 -10.29
N ILE A 25 1.65 -5.50 -9.30
CA ILE A 25 1.56 -4.05 -9.46
C ILE A 25 2.77 -3.38 -8.82
N ARG A 26 3.20 -2.26 -9.42
CA ARG A 26 4.17 -1.38 -8.79
C ARG A 26 3.42 -0.34 -7.96
N VAL A 27 3.81 -0.24 -6.69
CA VAL A 27 3.22 0.71 -5.73
C VAL A 27 4.33 1.62 -5.23
N GLU A 28 4.07 2.92 -5.22
CA GLU A 28 4.88 3.92 -4.52
C GLU A 28 4.56 3.83 -3.03
N MET A 29 5.61 3.77 -2.21
CA MET A 29 5.48 3.74 -0.76
C MET A 29 5.32 5.17 -0.24
N LEU A 30 4.18 5.48 0.40
CA LEU A 30 3.93 6.78 1.02
C LEU A 30 4.32 6.80 2.50
N ALA A 31 4.55 5.63 3.11
CA ALA A 31 4.97 5.53 4.50
C ALA A 31 6.45 5.92 4.64
N ASP A 32 6.75 6.78 5.62
CA ASP A 32 8.12 7.24 5.94
C ASP A 32 9.05 6.13 6.45
N ALA A 33 8.50 4.98 6.80
CA ALA A 33 9.24 3.82 7.30
C ALA A 33 8.87 2.58 6.46
N PRO A 34 9.82 2.01 5.69
CA PRO A 34 9.56 0.85 4.84
C PRO A 34 9.16 -0.40 5.63
N ASP A 35 9.63 -0.52 6.87
CA ASP A 35 9.31 -1.64 7.76
C ASP A 35 7.81 -1.73 8.07
N ARG A 36 7.04 -0.64 7.94
CA ARG A 36 5.58 -0.65 8.18
C ARG A 36 4.82 -1.54 7.20
N TRP A 37 5.41 -1.88 6.06
CA TRP A 37 4.80 -2.78 5.09
C TRP A 37 5.05 -4.26 5.41
N VAL A 38 6.04 -4.54 6.25
CA VAL A 38 6.39 -5.91 6.65
C VAL A 38 5.27 -6.45 7.54
N GLY A 39 4.67 -7.56 7.12
CA GLY A 39 3.60 -8.23 7.88
C GLY A 39 2.19 -7.76 7.56
N ILE A 40 2.00 -6.75 6.69
CA ILE A 40 0.68 -6.42 6.17
C ILE A 40 0.20 -7.57 5.28
N LYS A 41 -0.91 -8.20 5.68
CA LYS A 41 -1.55 -9.28 4.91
C LYS A 41 -2.74 -8.78 4.10
N THR A 42 -3.36 -7.69 4.53
CA THR A 42 -4.61 -7.19 3.93
C THR A 42 -4.50 -5.69 3.69
N VAL A 43 -4.92 -5.25 2.52
CA VAL A 43 -4.99 -3.84 2.14
C VAL A 43 -6.35 -3.52 1.54
N PHE A 44 -6.69 -2.24 1.54
CA PHE A 44 -7.93 -1.73 0.95
C PHE A 44 -7.58 -0.86 -0.26
N LEU A 45 -8.19 -1.15 -1.41
CA LEU A 45 -7.88 -0.48 -2.68
C LEU A 45 -9.00 0.45 -3.14
N GLY A 46 -8.61 1.67 -3.52
CA GLY A 46 -9.51 2.66 -4.12
C GLY A 46 -10.50 3.27 -3.13
N SER A 47 -11.37 4.14 -3.63
CA SER A 47 -12.37 4.87 -2.82
C SER A 47 -13.44 3.97 -2.21
N GLN A 48 -13.67 2.80 -2.80
CA GLN A 48 -14.61 1.80 -2.29
C GLN A 48 -13.98 0.86 -1.24
N HIS A 49 -12.69 1.04 -0.92
CA HIS A 49 -11.96 0.21 0.03
C HIS A 49 -12.13 -1.29 -0.28
N HIS A 50 -11.83 -1.70 -1.52
CA HIS A 50 -11.94 -3.10 -1.87
C HIS A 50 -10.84 -3.89 -1.14
N GLN A 51 -11.24 -4.82 -0.27
CA GLN A 51 -10.31 -5.61 0.53
C GLN A 51 -9.56 -6.61 -0.35
N LEU A 52 -8.23 -6.60 -0.27
CA LEU A 52 -7.34 -7.49 -1.00
C LEU A 52 -6.32 -8.12 -0.05
N GLU A 53 -5.97 -9.38 -0.32
CA GLU A 53 -4.92 -10.08 0.40
C GLU A 53 -3.59 -9.99 -0.36
N ILE A 54 -2.50 -9.70 0.36
CA ILE A 54 -1.16 -9.64 -0.21
C ILE A 54 -0.60 -11.07 -0.27
N VAL A 55 -0.49 -11.60 -1.48
CA VAL A 55 0.09 -12.93 -1.73
C VAL A 55 1.62 -12.89 -1.75
N SER A 56 2.19 -11.81 -2.31
CA SER A 56 3.64 -11.62 -2.42
C SER A 56 3.99 -10.15 -2.48
N PHE A 57 5.14 -9.78 -1.91
CA PHE A 57 5.68 -8.44 -1.96
C PHE A 57 7.19 -8.50 -2.19
N ARG A 58 7.70 -7.64 -3.07
CA ARG A 58 9.14 -7.50 -3.34
C ARG A 58 9.50 -6.02 -3.33
N GLN A 59 10.38 -5.64 -2.41
CA GLN A 59 10.94 -4.29 -2.37
C GLN A 59 12.09 -4.19 -3.37
N HIS A 60 11.93 -3.32 -4.37
CA HIS A 60 13.00 -3.01 -5.31
C HIS A 60 13.60 -1.65 -4.94
N MET A 61 14.62 -1.66 -4.08
CA MET A 61 15.38 -0.43 -3.78
C MET A 61 16.14 0.00 -5.03
N LYS A 62 15.92 1.24 -5.46
CA LYS A 62 16.91 1.94 -6.27
C LYS A 62 18.03 2.35 -5.32
N VAL A 63 19.18 1.67 -5.42
CA VAL A 63 20.45 2.17 -4.88
C VAL A 63 20.86 3.41 -5.67
#